data_AF-A0A7X5N3Z5-F1
#
_entry.id   AF-A0A7X5N3Z5-F1
#
_cell.length_a   1.000
_cell.length_b   1.000
_cell.length_c   1.000
_cell.angle_alpha   90.00
_cell.angle_beta   90.00
_cell.angle_gamma   90.00
#
_symmetry.space_group_name_H-M   'P 1'
#
loop_
_entity.id
_entity.type
_entity.pdbx_description
1 polymer ?
#
loop_
_entity_poly.entity_id
_entity_poly.type
_entity_poly.pdbx_seq_one_letter_code
_entity_poly.pdbx_strand_id
1 'polypeptide(L)'
;RTERRLGKLEALLAVADKETSLIISGTGDVIEPEDGIIAIGSGGSYALSAARALLAHTELDAKTIATEAINIAGDICIYTNRNVVVEEL
;
A
#
# COMPACT_ATOMS: atom_id res chain seq x y z
N ARG A 1 -16.63 -29.09 7.80
CA ARG A 1 -17.05 -27.80 8.40
C ARG A 1 -15.79 -26.95 8.52
N THR A 2 -15.41 -26.31 7.42
CA THR A 2 -14.14 -25.57 7.28
C THR A 2 -14.17 -24.32 8.14
N GLU A 3 -13.09 -24.06 8.87
CA GLU A 3 -13.05 -23.04 9.92
C GLU A 3 -13.35 -21.64 9.39
N ARG A 4 -14.41 -21.03 9.94
CA ARG A 4 -14.87 -19.66 9.70
C ARG A 4 -13.95 -18.62 10.38
N ARG A 5 -12.63 -18.88 10.44
CA ARG A 5 -11.65 -18.06 11.18
C ARG A 5 -11.19 -16.82 10.40
N LEU A 6 -11.23 -16.84 9.07
CA LEU A 6 -10.74 -15.74 8.24
C LEU A 6 -11.77 -14.62 8.02
N GLY A 7 -13.08 -14.90 8.13
CA GLY A 7 -14.14 -13.91 7.88
C GLY A 7 -14.36 -12.85 8.98
N LYS A 8 -13.43 -12.75 9.95
CA LYS A 8 -13.42 -11.69 10.99
C LYS A 8 -12.17 -10.81 10.89
N LEU A 9 -11.36 -10.97 9.85
CA LEU A 9 -10.18 -10.15 9.66
C LEU A 9 -10.62 -8.82 9.03
N GLU A 10 -10.51 -7.74 9.78
CA GLU A 10 -10.65 -6.37 9.25
C GLU A 10 -9.40 -5.92 8.46
N ALA A 11 -8.45 -6.84 8.24
CA ALA A 11 -7.22 -6.58 7.52
C ALA A 11 -7.46 -6.53 6.00
N LEU A 12 -6.79 -5.59 5.34
CA LEU A 12 -6.64 -5.53 3.90
C LEU A 12 -5.35 -6.25 3.50
N LEU A 13 -5.38 -6.96 2.37
CA LEU A 13 -4.21 -7.59 1.77
C LEU A 13 -3.88 -6.88 0.44
N ALA A 14 -2.65 -6.42 0.29
CA ALA A 14 -2.13 -5.90 -0.97
C ALA A 14 -1.34 -7.01 -1.68
N VAL A 15 -1.64 -7.23 -2.96
CA VAL A 15 -0.97 -8.22 -3.82
C VAL A 15 -0.58 -7.53 -5.11
N ALA A 16 0.64 -7.74 -5.60
CA ALA A 16 1.10 -7.17 -6.86
C ALA A 16 2.00 -8.13 -7.62
N ASP A 17 1.93 -8.08 -8.94
CA ASP A 17 2.91 -8.64 -9.86
C ASP A 17 3.37 -7.58 -10.88
N LYS A 18 4.00 -8.01 -11.97
CA LYS A 18 4.56 -7.09 -12.99
C LYS A 18 3.48 -6.37 -13.82
N GLU A 19 2.25 -6.88 -13.81
CA GLU A 19 1.16 -6.41 -14.65
C GLU A 19 0.02 -5.79 -13.84
N THR A 20 -0.25 -6.30 -12.64
CA THR A 20 -1.47 -6.00 -11.88
C THR A 20 -1.19 -5.76 -10.39
N SER A 21 -1.95 -4.87 -9.77
CA SER A 21 -1.96 -4.63 -8.33
C SER A 21 -3.38 -4.72 -7.78
N LEU A 22 -3.60 -5.53 -6.74
CA LEU A 22 -4.91 -5.82 -6.17
C LEU A 22 -4.95 -5.62 -4.65
N ILE A 23 -6.09 -5.13 -4.17
CA ILE A 23 -6.46 -5.11 -2.75
C ILE A 23 -7.54 -6.17 -2.52
N ILE A 24 -7.33 -7.04 -1.54
CA ILE A 24 -8.28 -8.07 -1.11
C ILE A 24 -8.76 -7.73 0.30
N SER A 25 -10.08 -7.63 0.50
CA SER A 25 -10.68 -7.40 1.82
C SER A 25 -11.00 -8.71 2.55
N GLY A 26 -11.12 -8.65 3.88
CA GLY A 26 -11.56 -9.81 4.68
C GLY A 26 -13.01 -10.26 4.42
N THR A 27 -13.81 -9.42 3.73
CA THR A 27 -15.16 -9.75 3.26
C THR A 27 -15.17 -10.44 1.89
N GLY A 28 -14.02 -10.49 1.20
CA GLY A 28 -13.86 -11.15 -0.10
C GLY A 28 -13.96 -10.21 -1.31
N ASP A 29 -13.93 -8.89 -1.09
CA ASP A 29 -13.88 -7.92 -2.18
C ASP A 29 -12.47 -7.90 -2.80
N VAL A 30 -12.41 -7.77 -4.12
CA VAL A 30 -11.16 -7.67 -4.88
C VAL A 30 -11.22 -6.37 -5.69
N ILE A 31 -10.25 -5.49 -5.46
CA ILE A 31 -10.26 -4.12 -5.99
C ILE A 31 -8.90 -3.83 -6.64
N GLU A 32 -8.91 -3.37 -7.88
CA GLU A 32 -7.74 -2.88 -8.60
C GLU A 32 -7.71 -1.33 -8.54
N PRO A 33 -6.62 -0.70 -8.08
CA PRO A 33 -6.48 0.75 -8.11
C PRO A 33 -6.19 1.27 -9.53
N GLU A 34 -6.83 2.37 -9.91
CA GLU A 34 -6.71 2.96 -11.25
C GLU A 34 -5.30 3.46 -11.60
N ASP A 35 -4.51 3.86 -10.61
CA ASP A 35 -3.16 4.41 -10.77
C ASP A 35 -2.05 3.39 -10.50
N GLY A 36 -2.41 2.13 -10.22
CA GLY A 36 -1.46 1.07 -9.89
C GLY A 36 -0.75 1.27 -8.54
N ILE A 37 -1.17 2.23 -7.71
CA ILE A 37 -0.57 2.48 -6.38
C ILE A 37 -1.48 1.94 -5.30
N ILE A 38 -0.94 1.09 -4.43
CA ILE A 38 -1.62 0.59 -3.24
C ILE A 38 -0.93 1.10 -1.98
N ALA A 39 -1.71 1.61 -1.03
CA ALA A 39 -1.25 1.82 0.33
C ALA A 39 -2.33 1.35 1.32
N ILE A 40 -1.92 0.51 2.27
CA ILE A 40 -2.80 0.00 3.34
C ILE A 40 -2.18 0.28 4.72
N GLY A 41 -2.97 0.15 5.77
CA GLY A 41 -2.54 0.41 7.16
C GLY A 41 -2.74 1.86 7.61
N SER A 42 -2.29 2.17 8.82
CA SER A 42 -2.56 3.44 9.51
C SER A 42 -2.02 4.67 8.78
N GLY A 43 -0.83 4.56 8.17
CA GLY A 43 -0.21 5.62 7.35
C GLY A 43 -0.62 5.60 5.87
N GLY A 44 -1.51 4.68 5.47
CA GLY A 44 -1.79 4.39 4.07
C GLY A 44 -2.22 5.62 3.26
N SER A 45 -3.14 6.42 3.78
CA SER A 45 -3.65 7.61 3.07
C SER A 45 -2.57 8.68 2.83
N TYR A 46 -1.61 8.82 3.75
CA TYR A 46 -0.51 9.76 3.62
C TYR A 46 0.50 9.27 2.59
N ALA A 47 0.87 7.98 2.67
CA ALA A 47 1.76 7.35 1.71
C ALA A 47 1.17 7.39 0.29
N LEU A 48 -0.12 7.05 0.13
CA LEU A 48 -0.80 7.11 -1.17
C LEU A 48 -0.78 8.53 -1.75
N SER A 49 -1.08 9.53 -0.93
CA SER A 49 -1.08 10.93 -1.36
C SER A 49 0.30 11.40 -1.80
N ALA A 50 1.34 11.04 -1.03
CA ALA A 50 2.72 11.35 -1.37
C ALA A 50 3.18 10.62 -2.64
N ALA A 51 2.90 9.32 -2.76
CA ALA A 51 3.27 8.50 -3.91
C ALA A 51 2.62 9.03 -5.20
N ARG A 52 1.34 9.40 -5.17
CA ARG A 52 0.64 10.02 -6.30
C ARG A 52 1.29 11.33 -6.75
N ALA A 53 1.64 12.19 -5.79
CA ALA A 53 2.29 13.46 -6.10
C ALA A 53 3.69 13.25 -6.71
N LEU A 54 4.47 12.31 -6.17
CA LEU A 54 5.80 11.97 -6.69
C LEU A 54 5.71 11.36 -8.09
N LEU A 55 4.79 10.42 -8.32
CA LEU A 55 4.58 9.80 -9.63
C LEU A 55 4.16 10.82 -10.70
N ALA A 56 3.32 11.79 -10.34
CA ALA A 56 2.81 12.79 -11.29
C ALA A 56 3.84 13.90 -11.63
N HIS A 57 4.82 14.15 -10.77
CA HIS A 57 5.67 15.34 -10.85
C HIS A 57 7.18 15.07 -10.84
N THR A 58 7.58 13.80 -10.92
CA THR A 58 8.99 13.41 -10.93
C THR A 58 9.25 12.27 -11.90
N GLU A 59 10.52 11.99 -12.17
CA GLU A 59 10.97 10.82 -12.97
C GLU A 59 11.59 9.75 -12.05
N LEU A 60 11.17 9.70 -10.78
CA LEU A 60 11.68 8.74 -9.81
C LEU A 60 11.23 7.31 -10.16
N ASP A 61 12.08 6.33 -9.84
CA ASP A 61 11.70 4.93 -9.98
C ASP A 61 10.71 4.48 -8.89
N ALA A 62 10.03 3.35 -9.12
CA ALA A 62 8.99 2.85 -8.23
C ALA A 62 9.50 2.61 -6.79
N LYS A 63 10.74 2.12 -6.66
CA LYS A 63 11.41 1.88 -5.38
C LYS A 63 11.57 3.18 -4.59
N THR A 64 12.05 4.23 -5.25
CA THR A 64 12.27 5.53 -4.63
C THR A 64 10.94 6.17 -4.26
N ILE A 65 9.94 6.13 -5.15
CA ILE A 65 8.58 6.63 -4.86
C ILE A 65 8.00 5.94 -3.63
N ALA A 66 8.04 4.60 -3.57
CA ALA A 66 7.50 3.84 -2.44
C ALA A 66 8.23 4.18 -1.12
N THR A 67 9.55 4.29 -1.16
CA THR A 67 10.38 4.62 0.01
C THR A 67 10.08 6.02 0.54
N GLU A 68 10.09 7.02 -0.34
CA GLU A 68 9.84 8.42 0.05
C GLU A 68 8.40 8.63 0.53
N ALA A 69 7.43 7.97 -0.10
CA ALA A 69 6.04 8.01 0.34
C ALA A 69 5.84 7.47 1.77
N ILE A 70 6.50 6.35 2.11
CA ILE A 70 6.44 5.80 3.48
C ILE A 70 7.19 6.69 4.47
N ASN A 71 8.33 7.28 4.08
CA ASN A 71 9.04 8.23 4.93
C ASN A 71 8.17 9.44 5.27
N ILE A 72 7.49 10.02 4.29
CA ILE A 72 6.52 11.11 4.50
C ILE A 72 5.38 10.65 5.41
N ALA A 73 4.85 9.44 5.21
CA ALA A 73 3.82 8.90 6.09
C ALA A 73 4.32 8.71 7.54
N GLY A 74 5.57 8.32 7.73
CA GLY A 74 6.22 8.17 9.03
C GLY A 74 6.45 9.50 9.77
N ASP A 75 6.41 10.63 9.05
CA ASP A 75 6.52 11.97 9.65
C ASP A 75 5.16 12.51 10.11
N ILE A 76 4.07 11.95 9.60
CA ILE A 76 2.70 12.44 9.84
C ILE A 76 1.93 11.47 10.76
N CYS A 77 2.02 10.17 10.50
CA CYS A 77 1.26 9.15 11.22
C CYS A 77 2.04 8.65 12.44
N ILE A 78 1.50 8.85 13.64
CA ILE A 78 2.09 8.37 14.89
C ILE A 78 2.28 6.85 14.97
N TYR A 79 1.63 6.09 14.08
CA TYR A 79 1.69 4.62 14.00
C TYR A 79 2.56 4.10 12.86
N THR A 80 3.22 4.99 12.11
CA THR A 80 4.15 4.65 11.03
C THR A 80 5.50 5.23 11.37
N ASN A 81 6.57 4.47 11.20
CA ASN A 81 7.93 4.93 11.47
C ASN A 81 8.78 4.89 10.19
N ARG A 82 10.04 5.31 10.29
CA ARG A 82 10.98 5.37 9.16
C ARG A 82 11.81 4.10 8.97
N ASN A 83 11.47 3.01 9.66
CA ASN A 83 12.15 1.72 9.46
C ASN A 83 11.46 1.00 8.31
N VAL A 84 11.90 1.31 7.08
CA VAL A 84 11.28 0.83 5.85
C VAL A 84 12.03 -0.39 5.31
N VAL A 85 11.28 -1.43 4.94
CA VAL A 85 11.76 -2.56 4.14
C VAL A 85 11.12 -2.47 2.77
N VAL A 86 11.91 -2.65 1.72
CA VAL A 86 11.44 -2.54 0.33
C VAL A 86 11.81 -3.81 -0.41
N GLU A 87 10.82 -4.38 -1.10
CA GLU A 87 10.93 -5.58 -1.93
C GLU A 87 10.62 -5.21 -3.38
N GLU A 88 11.20 -5.92 -4.35
CA GLU A 88 11.08 -5.68 -5.80
C GLU A 88 10.91 -7.00 -6.60
N LEU A 89 10.34 -6.93 -7.81
CA LEU A 89 9.95 -8.07 -8.67
C LEU A 89 10.90 -8.34 -9.85
#